data_AF-A0AAT9HG56-F1
#
_entry.id   AF-A0AAT9HG56-F1
#
_cell.length_a   1.000
_cell.length_b   1.000
_cell.length_c   1.000
_cell.angle_alpha   90.00
_cell.angle_beta   90.00
_cell.angle_gamma   90.00
#
_symmetry.space_group_name_H-M   'P 1'
#
loop_
_entity.id
_entity.type
_entity.pdbx_description
1 polymer ?
#
loop_
_entity_poly.entity_id
_entity_poly.type
_entity_poly.pdbx_seq_one_letter_code
_entity_poly.pdbx_strand_id
1 'polypeptide(L)'
;MTAANEADILVHDAHRTSPTTAFALSRLADPDTLHNTPIGVFRSVERPVYDTLMTDQLDTALEQQGKGDLSTLLAGADTWTVAGSKVR
;
A
#
# COMPACT_ATOMS: atom_id res chain seq x y z
N MET A 1 13.24 14.53 -36.86
CA MET A 1 13.16 13.06 -36.85
C MET A 1 13.70 12.57 -38.18
N THR A 2 14.61 11.60 -38.17
CA THR A 2 15.15 10.96 -39.37
C THR A 2 14.87 9.46 -39.28
N ALA A 3 14.84 8.76 -40.41
CA ALA A 3 14.68 7.30 -40.40
C ALA A 3 15.75 6.57 -39.57
N ALA A 4 16.91 7.21 -39.36
CA ALA A 4 18.01 6.66 -38.58
C ALA A 4 17.82 6.76 -37.05
N ASN A 5 16.95 7.65 -36.55
CA ASN A 5 16.78 7.89 -35.11
C ASN A 5 15.36 7.62 -34.58
N GLU A 6 14.49 7.07 -35.41
CA GLU A 6 13.12 6.72 -35.04
C GLU A 6 13.10 5.67 -33.92
N ALA A 7 14.03 4.72 -33.95
CA ALA A 7 14.17 3.68 -32.91
C ALA A 7 14.63 4.23 -31.55
N ASP A 8 15.23 5.43 -31.51
CA ASP A 8 15.70 6.05 -30.27
C ASP A 8 14.60 6.83 -29.54
N ILE A 9 13.41 6.93 -30.15
CA ILE A 9 12.28 7.67 -29.58
C ILE A 9 11.66 6.85 -28.46
N LEU A 10 11.75 7.38 -27.24
CA LEU A 10 11.06 6.81 -26.09
C LEU A 10 9.54 6.98 -26.24
N VAL A 11 8.82 5.87 -26.31
CA VAL A 11 7.36 5.86 -26.22
C VAL A 11 6.96 5.67 -24.76
N HIS A 12 6.18 6.62 -24.22
CA HIS A 12 5.65 6.54 -22.87
C HIS A 12 4.56 5.47 -22.77
N ASP A 13 4.65 4.63 -21.75
CA ASP A 13 3.62 3.67 -21.37
C ASP A 13 3.14 3.98 -19.94
N ALA A 14 1.91 4.48 -19.83
CA ALA A 14 1.30 4.87 -18.57
C ALA A 14 1.03 3.68 -17.64
N HIS A 15 1.01 2.44 -18.15
CA HIS A 15 0.69 1.23 -17.39
C HIS A 15 1.94 0.51 -16.85
N ARG A 16 3.14 1.03 -17.11
CA ARG A 16 4.38 0.48 -16.54
C ARG A 16 4.29 0.44 -15.01
N THR A 17 4.61 -0.73 -14.45
CA THR A 17 4.67 -0.94 -12.99
C THR A 17 5.61 0.05 -12.32
N SER A 18 6.79 0.23 -12.92
CA SER A 18 7.78 1.19 -12.45
C SER A 18 7.32 2.63 -12.72
N PRO A 19 7.31 3.51 -11.70
CA PRO A 19 6.86 4.88 -11.86
C PRO A 19 7.95 5.81 -12.44
N THR A 20 9.15 5.31 -12.73
CA THR A 20 10.32 6.13 -13.10
C THR A 20 10.05 7.04 -14.30
N THR A 21 9.53 6.50 -15.40
CA THR A 21 9.26 7.29 -16.61
C THR A 21 8.15 8.32 -16.38
N ALA A 22 7.10 7.98 -15.63
CA ALA A 22 6.02 8.90 -15.28
C ALA A 22 6.53 10.09 -14.45
N PHE A 23 7.41 9.84 -13.48
CA PHE A 23 8.03 10.89 -12.67
C PHE A 23 9.07 11.72 -13.43
N ALA A 24 9.77 11.12 -14.41
CA ALA A 24 10.65 11.88 -15.29
C ALA A 24 9.83 12.85 -16.16
N LEU A 25 8.74 12.36 -16.76
CA LEU A 25 7.84 13.18 -17.58
C LEU A 25 7.24 14.33 -16.79
N SER A 26 6.81 14.12 -15.54
CA SER A 26 6.21 15.19 -14.73
C SER A 26 7.13 16.38 -14.43
N ARG A 27 8.43 16.28 -14.75
CA ARG A 27 9.46 17.29 -14.49
C ARG A 27 10.12 17.81 -15.76
N LEU A 28 9.54 17.51 -16.93
CA LEU A 28 10.09 17.95 -18.22
C LEU A 28 9.86 19.44 -18.50
N ALA A 29 8.86 20.03 -17.85
CA ALA A 29 8.55 21.45 -18.00
C ALA A 29 9.74 22.31 -17.52
N ASP A 30 10.11 23.29 -18.33
CA ASP A 30 11.04 24.32 -17.89
C ASP A 30 10.39 25.15 -16.75
N PRO A 31 11.07 25.32 -15.61
CA PRO A 31 10.46 25.90 -14.40
C PRO A 31 10.14 27.39 -14.53
N ASP A 32 10.85 28.12 -15.39
CA ASP A 32 10.71 29.58 -15.52
C ASP A 32 9.79 29.97 -16.69
N THR A 33 9.86 29.21 -17.79
CA THR A 33 9.13 29.51 -19.04
C THR A 33 7.90 28.63 -19.24
N LEU A 34 7.77 27.52 -18.50
CA LEU A 34 6.74 26.49 -18.67
C LEU A 34 6.74 25.85 -20.07
N HIS A 35 7.81 26.01 -20.83
CA HIS A 35 7.96 25.37 -22.13
C HIS A 35 8.05 23.84 -21.97
N ASN A 36 7.55 23.12 -22.98
CA ASN A 36 7.52 21.66 -23.01
C ASN A 36 6.74 21.02 -21.85
N THR A 37 5.74 21.73 -21.30
CA THR A 37 4.87 21.19 -20.24
C THR A 37 4.08 19.98 -20.77
N PRO A 38 4.32 18.77 -20.24
CA PRO A 38 3.61 17.59 -20.71
C PRO A 38 2.18 17.60 -20.18
N ILE A 39 1.22 17.15 -21.01
CA ILE A 39 -0.20 17.04 -20.65
C ILE A 39 -0.69 15.65 -21.01
N GLY A 40 -1.48 15.03 -20.13
CA GLY A 40 -2.07 13.71 -20.34
C GLY A 40 -1.93 12.81 -19.12
N VAL A 41 -2.15 11.51 -19.32
CA VAL A 41 -2.05 10.50 -18.26
C VAL A 41 -0.60 10.04 -18.13
N PHE A 42 0.07 10.46 -17.05
CA PHE A 42 1.45 10.04 -16.80
C PHE A 42 1.53 8.64 -16.21
N ARG A 43 0.54 8.24 -15.41
CA ARG A 43 0.50 6.92 -14.78
C ARG A 43 -0.94 6.44 -14.60
N SER A 44 -1.20 5.23 -15.05
CA SER A 44 -2.47 4.51 -14.93
C SER A 44 -2.15 3.06 -14.57
N VAL A 45 -2.18 2.72 -13.28
CA VAL A 45 -1.90 1.35 -12.83
C VAL A 45 -2.90 0.92 -11.79
N GLU A 46 -3.19 -0.37 -11.77
CA GLU A 46 -3.98 -1.01 -10.73
C GLU A 46 -3.10 -1.34 -9.52
N ARG A 47 -3.51 -0.91 -8.33
CA ARG A 47 -2.86 -1.24 -7.06
C ARG A 47 -3.92 -1.36 -5.96
N PRO A 48 -3.76 -2.30 -5.02
CA PRO A 48 -4.66 -2.41 -3.88
C PRO A 48 -4.62 -1.12 -3.04
N VAL A 49 -5.77 -0.76 -2.49
CA VAL A 49 -5.91 0.36 -1.57
C VAL A 49 -5.60 -0.09 -0.14
N TYR A 50 -5.18 0.86 0.69
CA TYR A 50 -4.81 0.58 2.08
C TYR A 50 -5.91 -0.15 2.86
N ASP A 51 -7.16 0.28 2.73
CA ASP A 51 -8.29 -0.28 3.48
C ASP A 51 -8.52 -1.77 3.17
N THR A 52 -8.49 -2.14 1.90
CA THR A 52 -8.57 -3.55 1.49
C THR A 52 -7.43 -4.36 2.08
N LEU A 53 -6.20 -3.87 1.99
CA LEU A 53 -5.04 -4.56 2.56
C LEU A 53 -5.09 -4.67 4.09
N MET A 54 -5.67 -3.68 4.77
CA MET A 54 -5.83 -3.67 6.22
C MET A 54 -6.87 -4.71 6.66
N THR A 55 -8.02 -4.75 5.97
CA THR A 55 -9.06 -5.75 6.21
C THR A 55 -8.51 -7.16 5.98
N ASP A 56 -7.82 -7.40 4.86
CA ASP A 56 -7.23 -8.71 4.55
C ASP A 56 -6.25 -9.17 5.66
N GLN A 57 -5.47 -8.23 6.23
CA GLN A 57 -4.57 -8.52 7.35
C GLN A 57 -5.34 -8.91 8.63
N LEU A 58 -6.44 -8.22 8.93
CA LEU A 58 -7.28 -8.53 10.10
C LEU A 58 -7.96 -9.89 9.95
N ASP A 59 -8.53 -10.17 8.78
CA ASP A 59 -9.20 -11.45 8.49
C ASP A 59 -8.21 -12.60 8.59
N THR A 60 -7.02 -12.45 8.02
CA THR A 60 -5.93 -13.44 8.14
C THR A 60 -5.55 -13.70 9.60
N ALA A 61 -5.46 -12.65 10.42
CA ALA A 61 -5.14 -12.79 11.85
C ALA A 61 -6.26 -13.50 12.61
N LEU A 62 -7.52 -13.18 12.33
CA LEU A 62 -8.70 -13.81 12.92
C LEU A 62 -8.80 -15.29 12.54
N GLU A 63 -8.50 -15.65 11.30
CA GLU A 63 -8.47 -17.05 10.84
C GLU A 63 -7.39 -17.86 11.58
N GLN A 64 -6.21 -17.28 11.78
CA GLN A 64 -5.07 -17.98 12.38
C GLN A 64 -5.10 -18.03 13.91
N GLN A 65 -5.61 -16.97 14.57
CA GLN A 65 -5.50 -16.77 16.01
C GLN A 65 -6.85 -16.73 16.72
N GLY A 66 -7.96 -16.77 15.96
CA GLY A 66 -9.30 -16.55 16.48
C GLY A 66 -9.54 -15.08 16.85
N LYS A 67 -10.75 -14.79 17.35
CA LYS A 67 -11.16 -13.42 17.74
C LYS A 67 -10.38 -12.82 18.91
N GLY A 68 -9.59 -13.64 19.60
CA GLY A 68 -9.06 -13.33 20.92
C GLY A 68 -10.17 -13.31 21.98
N ASP A 69 -9.77 -13.49 23.23
CA ASP A 69 -10.63 -13.29 24.39
C ASP A 69 -9.93 -12.33 25.35
N LEU A 70 -10.52 -11.13 25.47
CA LEU A 70 -9.97 -10.08 26.34
C LEU A 70 -9.92 -10.53 27.81
N SER A 71 -10.89 -11.34 28.25
CA SER A 71 -10.89 -11.81 29.64
C SER A 71 -9.73 -12.76 29.91
N THR A 72 -9.47 -13.69 28.98
CA THR A 72 -8.28 -14.56 29.01
C THR A 72 -6.98 -13.74 28.93
N LEU A 73 -6.91 -12.73 28.07
CA LEU A 73 -5.73 -11.87 27.94
C LEU A 73 -5.42 -11.12 29.25
N LEU A 74 -6.45 -10.55 29.88
CA LEU A 74 -6.31 -9.78 31.12
C LEU A 74 -6.04 -10.67 32.34
N ALA A 75 -6.60 -11.88 32.38
CA ALA A 75 -6.27 -12.86 33.41
C ALA A 75 -4.80 -13.29 33.30
N GLY A 76 -4.25 -13.34 32.09
CA GLY A 76 -2.90 -13.86 31.87
C GLY A 76 -2.78 -15.34 32.23
N ALA A 77 -1.57 -15.87 32.23
CA ALA A 77 -1.34 -17.29 32.49
C ALA A 77 -1.33 -17.66 33.99
N ASP A 78 -1.18 -16.69 34.89
CA ASP A 78 -0.83 -16.91 36.30
C ASP A 78 -1.93 -16.48 37.29
N THR A 79 -3.21 -16.67 36.94
CA THR A 79 -4.30 -16.47 37.92
C THR A 79 -4.65 -17.75 38.66
N TRP A 80 -4.84 -17.63 39.97
CA TRP A 80 -5.43 -18.69 40.80
C TRP A 80 -6.78 -18.23 41.35
N THR A 81 -7.74 -19.17 41.44
CA THR A 81 -9.04 -18.92 42.03
C THR A 81 -8.99 -19.17 43.54
N VAL A 82 -9.38 -18.20 44.37
CA VAL A 82 -9.50 -18.39 45.82
C VAL A 82 -10.87 -18.96 46.16
N ALA A 83 -10.92 -20.21 46.64
CA ALA A 83 -12.16 -20.78 47.18
C ALA A 83 -12.43 -20.20 48.58
N GLY A 84 -13.49 -19.41 48.72
CA GLY A 84 -13.88 -18.81 49.99
C GLY A 84 -14.21 -19.89 51.03
N SER A 85 -13.40 -19.98 52.07
CA SER A 85 -13.66 -20.85 53.21
C SER A 85 -14.87 -20.33 54.00
N LYS A 86 -15.88 -21.19 54.21
CA LYS A 86 -16.99 -20.93 55.14
C LYS A 86 -16.44 -20.63 56.53
N VAL A 87 -16.63 -19.40 57.00
CA VAL A 87 -16.47 -19.04 58.40
C VAL A 87 -17.54 -19.82 59.17
N ARG A 88 -17.09 -20.65 60.13
CA ARG A 88 -17.97 -21.34 61.09
C ARG A 88 -18.44 -20.37 62.16
#